data_AF-A0A535DG16-F1
#
_entry.id   AF-A0A535DG16-F1
#
_cell.length_a   1.000
_cell.length_b   1.000
_cell.length_c   1.000
_cell.angle_alpha   90.00
_cell.angle_beta   90.00
_cell.angle_gamma   90.00
#
_symmetry.space_group_name_H-M   'P 1'
#
loop_
_entity.id
_entity.type
_entity.pdbx_description
1 polymer ?
#
loop_
_entity_poly.entity_id
_entity_poly.type
_entity_poly.pdbx_seq_one_letter_code
_entity_poly.pdbx_strand_id
1 'polypeptide(L)' 'MFDRIARRYDLVNTVLSAGTDGGWRRSAARATELKAGGSALDVACGSGKLTALLARIAGAGGRVVGL' A
#
# COMPACT_ATOMS: atom_id res chain seq x y z
N MET A 1 8.60 -0.96 18.36
CA MET A 1 7.62 -0.34 19.27
C MET A 1 6.34 0.10 18.55
N PHE A 2 6.43 0.66 17.33
CA PHE A 2 5.27 1.09 16.50
C PHE A 2 4.40 -0.05 15.94
N ASP A 3 4.96 -1.23 15.63
CA ASP A 3 4.20 -2.35 15.03
C ASP A 3 2.99 -2.83 15.83
N ARG A 4 3.06 -2.72 17.17
CA ARG A 4 2.00 -3.22 18.06
C ARG A 4 0.83 -2.24 18.16
N ILE A 5 1.09 -0.95 17.95
CA ILE A 5 0.08 0.12 17.92
C ILE A 5 -0.55 0.17 16.51
N ALA A 6 0.25 -0.02 15.47
CA ALA A 6 -0.18 0.00 14.08
C ALA A 6 -1.31 -1.00 13.77
N ARG A 7 -1.28 -2.22 14.33
CA ARG A 7 -2.34 -3.22 14.09
C ARG A 7 -3.71 -2.80 14.62
N ARG A 8 -3.76 -2.16 15.80
CA ARG A 8 -5.02 -1.65 16.37
C ARG A 8 -5.50 -0.43 15.60
N TYR A 9 -4.59 0.43 15.16
CA TYR A 9 -4.91 1.59 14.33
C TYR A 9 -5.41 1.23 12.93
N ASP A 10 -4.79 0.23 12.29
CA ASP A 10 -5.23 -0.28 11.00
C ASP A 10 -6.65 -0.85 11.07
N LEU A 11 -6.98 -1.55 12.16
CA LEU A 11 -8.33 -2.07 12.39
C LEU A 11 -9.32 -0.92 12.58
N VAL A 12 -8.96 0.07 13.40
CA VAL A 12 -9.78 1.27 13.66
C VAL A 12 -9.97 2.10 12.39
N ASN A 13 -8.94 2.33 11.58
CA ASN A 13 -9.06 3.02 10.29
C ASN A 13 -9.91 2.22 9.31
N THR A 14 -9.77 0.90 9.27
CA THR A 14 -10.60 0.05 8.40
C THR A 14 -12.08 0.12 8.81
N VAL A 15 -12.37 0.14 10.12
CA VAL A 15 -13.73 0.21 10.67
C VAL A 15 -14.31 1.62 10.53
N LEU A 16 -13.57 2.68 10.87
CA LEU A 16 -13.98 4.08 10.77
C LEU A 16 -14.18 4.53 9.32
N SER A 17 -13.34 4.04 8.39
CA SER A 17 -13.53 4.27 6.96
C SER A 17 -14.58 3.33 6.34
N ALA A 18 -15.26 2.48 7.12
CA ALA A 18 -16.19 1.46 6.62
C ALA A 18 -15.61 0.62 5.46
N GLY A 19 -14.30 0.33 5.48
CA GLY A 19 -13.59 -0.41 4.44
C GLY A 19 -13.23 0.37 3.15
N THR A 20 -13.56 1.67 3.04
CA THR A 20 -13.26 2.48 1.84
C THR A 20 -11.77 2.71 1.59
N ASP A 21 -10.93 2.57 2.61
CA ASP A 21 -9.46 2.60 2.55
C ASP A 21 -8.89 1.62 1.48
N GLY A 22 -9.56 0.49 1.25
CA GLY A 22 -9.20 -0.44 0.16
C GLY A 22 -9.42 0.14 -1.25
N GLY A 23 -10.48 0.92 -1.45
CA GLY A 23 -10.80 1.53 -2.74
C GLY A 23 -9.82 2.65 -3.11
N TRP A 24 -9.44 3.46 -2.13
CA TRP A 24 -8.53 4.58 -2.31
C TRP A 24 -7.13 4.11 -2.67
N ARG A 25 -6.63 3.04 -2.01
CA ARG A 25 -5.36 2.41 -2.38
C ARG A 25 -5.36 1.84 -3.80
N ARG A 26 -6.46 1.21 -4.24
CA ARG A 26 -6.58 0.72 -5.62
C ARG A 26 -6.58 1.87 -6.62
N SER A 27 -7.26 2.97 -6.30
CA SER A 27 -7.25 4.18 -7.14
C SER A 27 -5.85 4.78 -7.23
N ALA A 28 -5.19 4.98 -6.09
CA ALA A 28 -3.83 5.49 -6.01
C ALA A 28 -2.85 4.63 -6.81
N ALA A 29 -2.90 3.31 -6.65
CA ALA A 29 -2.04 2.40 -7.41
C ALA A 29 -2.32 2.44 -8.92
N ARG A 30 -3.58 2.58 -9.35
CA ARG A 30 -3.90 2.76 -10.79
C ARG A 30 -3.36 4.07 -11.33
N ALA A 31 -3.44 5.15 -10.54
CA ALA A 31 -2.94 6.47 -10.94
C ALA A 31 -1.41 6.51 -11.13
N THR A 32 -0.67 5.57 -10.53
CA THR A 32 0.79 5.44 -10.78
C THR A 32 1.12 4.94 -12.19
N GLU A 33 0.14 4.36 -12.89
CA GLU A 33 0.30 3.68 -14.18
C GLU A 33 1.41 2.62 -14.20
N LEU A 34 1.83 2.15 -13.02
CA LEU A 34 2.88 1.15 -12.84
C LEU A 34 2.59 -0.10 -13.66
N LYS A 35 3.61 -0.59 -14.37
CA LYS A 35 3.54 -1.79 -15.20
C LYS A 35 4.41 -2.90 -14.61
N ALA A 36 4.18 -4.12 -15.07
CA ALA A 36 5.05 -5.25 -14.76
C ALA A 36 6.50 -4.95 -15.16
N GLY A 37 7.46 -5.30 -14.31
CA GLY A 37 8.87 -4.92 -14.45
C GLY A 37 9.19 -3.48 -14.01
N GLY A 38 8.18 -2.68 -13.68
CA GLY A 38 8.36 -1.29 -13.28
C GLY A 38 8.92 -1.13 -11.86
N SER A 39 9.28 0.12 -11.53
CA SER A 39 9.74 0.47 -10.19
C SER A 39 8.88 1.55 -9.53
N ALA A 40 8.72 1.47 -8.22
CA ALA A 40 7.93 2.43 -7.45
C ALA A 40 8.53 2.66 -6.04
N LEU A 41 8.35 3.88 -5.53
CA LEU A 41 8.69 4.27 -4.17
C LEU A 41 7.41 4.69 -3.45
N ASP A 42 7.08 4.01 -2.37
CA ASP A 42 5.95 4.33 -1.49
C ASP A 42 6.48 5.08 -0.27
N VAL A 43 6.22 6.38 -0.21
CA VAL A 43 6.73 7.27 0.85
C VAL A 43 5.71 7.38 1.96
N ALA A 44 6.17 7.27 3.22
CA ALA A 44 5.32 7.18 4.40
C ALA A 44 4.39 5.96 4.33
N CYS A 45 4.95 4.80 3.97
CA CYS A 45 4.18 3.62 3.57
C CYS A 45 3.33 2.99 4.70
N GLY A 46 3.51 3.42 5.95
CA GLY A 46 2.72 2.96 7.09
C GLY A 46 2.77 1.44 7.24
N SER A 47 1.60 0.79 7.26
CA SER A 47 1.50 -0.68 7.34
C SER A 47 1.87 -1.43 6.05
N GLY A 48 2.32 -0.72 5.01
CA GLY A 48 2.85 -1.31 3.77
C GLY A 48 1.79 -1.90 2.84
N LYS A 49 0.49 -1.65 3.09
CA LYS A 49 -0.60 -2.20 2.26
C LYS A 49 -0.57 -1.68 0.83
N LEU A 50 -0.24 -0.41 0.62
CA LEU A 50 -0.07 0.17 -0.72
C LEU A 50 1.20 -0.39 -1.39
N THR A 51 2.31 -0.44 -0.65
CA THR A 51 3.57 -1.04 -1.10
C THR A 51 3.37 -2.47 -1.61
N ALA A 52 2.64 -3.30 -0.86
CA ALA A 52 2.33 -4.68 -1.25
C ALA A 52 1.48 -4.75 -2.53
N LEU A 53 0.54 -3.83 -2.68
CA LEU A 53 -0.31 -3.75 -3.87
C LEU A 53 0.51 -3.33 -5.11
N LEU A 54 1.38 -2.34 -4.98
CA LEU A 54 2.32 -1.93 -6.03
C LEU A 54 3.29 -3.05 -6.39
N ALA A 55 3.82 -3.79 -5.40
CA ALA A 55 4.70 -4.93 -5.64
C ALA A 55 4.01 -6.04 -6.46
N ARG A 56 2.71 -6.27 -6.23
CA ARG A 56 1.92 -7.22 -7.02
C ARG A 56 1.73 -6.78 -8.47
N ILE A 57 1.62 -5.47 -8.72
CA ILE A 57 1.53 -4.91 -10.08
C ILE A 57 2.89 -4.99 -10.80
N ALA A 58 3.97 -4.62 -10.10
CA ALA A 58 5.34 -4.67 -10.60
C ALA A 58 5.79 -6.11 -10.93
N GLY A 59 5.32 -7.10 -10.18
CA GLY A 59 5.66 -8.51 -10.41
C GLY A 59 7.14 -8.83 -10.17
N ALA A 60 7.56 -10.04 -10.52
CA ALA A 60 8.89 -10.57 -10.17
C ALA A 60 10.07 -9.78 -10.79
N GLY A 61 9.86 -9.11 -11.92
CA GLY A 61 10.89 -8.31 -12.58
C GLY A 61 10.93 -6.84 -12.12
N GLY A 62 10.00 -6.41 -11.28
CA GLY A 62 9.91 -5.03 -10.83
C GLY A 62 10.45 -4.81 -9.42
N ARG A 63 10.55 -3.54 -9.02
CA ARG A 63 11.14 -3.15 -7.73
C ARG A 63 10.29 -2.12 -7.02
N VAL A 64 9.77 -2.48 -5.85
CA VAL A 64 8.99 -1.57 -5.02
C VAL A 64 9.66 -1.42 -3.65
N VAL A 65 9.82 -0.18 -3.20
CA VAL A 65 10.41 0.15 -1.90
C VAL A 65 9.41 0.98 -1.11
N GLY A 66 9.19 0.64 0.16
CA GLY A 66 8.45 1.47 1.12
C GLY A 66 9.41 2.16 2.07
N LEU A 67 9.20 3.45 2.35
CA LEU A 67 9.96 4.28 3.31
C LEU A 67 9.04 4.86 4.38
#